data_AF-A0A7V8YZD4-F1
#
_entry.id   AF-A0A7V8YZD4-F1
#
_cell.length_a   1.000
_cell.length_b   1.000
_cell.length_c   1.000
_cell.angle_alpha   90.00
_cell.angle_beta   90.00
_cell.angle_gamma   90.00
#
_symmetry.space_group_name_H-M   'P 1'
#
loop_
_entity.id
_entity.type
_entity.pdbx_description
1 polymer ?
#
loop_
_entity_poly.entity_id
_entity_poly.type
_entity_poly.pdbx_seq_one_letter_code
_entity_poly.pdbx_strand_id
1 'polypeptide(L)'
;VRNGGGSGLLKDMPRLETILKEIKKSITIPLTLKLRTGFSDTTINCVDVAKMAEQCGVEHIQVHGRTRDQGYKGLANWDLIKQVKQAVSIPVSGNGDITSIEYGLQRWRESGTDGILIGRGAMQNPWIFRQFQDAIEGHEPYKPDLSEKKAVLLEFFEMLREEMPEIVALGKMKQLAGQFTKGLVGGAQFRQKLYHSHSAEEILDNITVYFEVLELQRTFGDGMVESNSNKDVGFVSCELKMGENDCATPEIRHTKAVAVHQ
;
A
#
# COMPACT_ATOMS: atom_id res chain seq x y z
N VAL A 1 -10.59 17.26 -1.21
CA VAL A 1 -10.65 18.12 0.01
C VAL A 1 -11.34 19.44 -0.32
N ARG A 2 -12.66 19.44 -0.51
CA ARG A 2 -13.46 20.67 -0.73
C ARG A 2 -14.27 21.08 0.51
N ASN A 3 -14.48 20.16 1.46
CA ASN A 3 -15.38 20.35 2.60
C ASN A 3 -14.64 20.60 3.93
N GLY A 4 -13.40 21.10 3.90
CA GLY A 4 -12.63 21.44 5.11
C GLY A 4 -12.07 20.26 5.93
N GLY A 5 -12.38 19.00 5.60
CA GLY A 5 -11.79 17.81 6.25
C GLY A 5 -10.39 17.42 5.73
N GLY A 6 -9.80 16.36 6.31
CA GLY A 6 -8.47 15.87 5.93
C GLY A 6 -7.38 16.94 6.08
N SER A 7 -6.47 17.04 5.10
CA SER A 7 -5.41 18.06 5.12
C SER A 7 -5.92 19.50 5.06
N GLY A 8 -7.21 19.73 4.81
CA GLY A 8 -7.82 21.06 4.90
C GLY A 8 -7.78 21.64 6.32
N LEU A 9 -7.80 20.76 7.34
CA LEU A 9 -7.70 21.12 8.75
C LEU A 9 -6.32 21.70 9.12
N LEU A 10 -5.29 21.47 8.30
CA LEU A 10 -3.97 22.08 8.52
C LEU A 10 -3.99 23.61 8.36
N LYS A 11 -5.05 24.19 7.78
CA LYS A 11 -5.23 25.64 7.70
C LYS A 11 -5.92 26.25 8.92
N ASP A 12 -6.50 25.41 9.78
CA ASP A 12 -7.34 25.83 10.90
C ASP A 12 -7.04 24.94 12.11
N MET A 13 -5.93 25.25 12.78
CA MET A 13 -5.47 24.52 13.96
C MET A 13 -6.49 24.55 15.11
N PRO A 14 -7.16 25.67 15.44
CA PRO A 14 -8.19 25.67 16.49
C PRO A 14 -9.34 24.69 16.22
N ARG A 15 -9.78 24.60 14.96
CA ARG A 15 -10.80 23.61 14.58
C ARG A 15 -10.27 22.19 14.70
N LEU A 16 -9.04 21.91 14.26
CA LEU A 16 -8.43 20.59 14.41
C LEU A 16 -8.34 20.18 15.89
N GLU A 17 -7.88 21.08 16.76
CA GLU A 17 -7.79 20.86 18.20
C GLU A 17 -9.15 20.50 18.80
N THR A 18 -10.19 21.27 18.45
CA THR A 18 -11.56 21.01 18.88
C THR A 18 -12.01 19.60 18.48
N ILE A 19 -11.77 19.20 17.22
CA ILE A 19 -12.12 17.87 16.72
C ILE A 19 -11.40 16.77 17.52
N LEU A 20 -10.08 16.91 17.73
CA LEU A 20 -9.30 15.91 18.46
C LEU A 20 -9.77 15.74 19.91
N LYS A 21 -10.05 16.85 20.60
CA LYS A 21 -10.57 16.84 21.98
C LYS A 21 -11.94 16.16 22.06
N GLU A 22 -12.87 16.47 21.15
CA GLU A 22 -14.20 15.87 21.16
C GLU A 22 -14.19 14.38 20.81
N ILE A 23 -13.33 13.97 19.87
CA ILE A 23 -13.12 12.53 19.59
C ILE A 23 -12.55 11.84 20.82
N LYS A 24 -11.48 12.37 21.43
CA LYS A 24 -10.83 11.72 22.57
C LYS A 24 -11.76 11.56 23.77
N LYS A 25 -12.66 12.52 24.02
CA LYS A 25 -13.70 12.39 25.06
C LYS A 25 -14.71 11.27 24.77
N SER A 26 -14.94 10.97 23.50
CA SER A 26 -16.01 10.07 23.05
C SER A 26 -15.56 8.62 22.89
N ILE A 27 -14.26 8.34 22.99
CA ILE A 27 -13.69 7.00 22.76
C ILE A 27 -12.81 6.55 23.92
N THR A 28 -12.77 5.25 24.17
CA THR A 28 -11.87 4.60 25.13
C THR A 28 -10.68 3.91 24.47
N ILE A 29 -10.73 3.74 23.14
CA ILE A 29 -9.66 3.15 22.33
C ILE A 29 -8.60 4.20 21.95
N PRO A 30 -7.38 3.78 21.57
CA PRO A 30 -6.34 4.69 21.12
C PRO A 30 -6.75 5.61 19.97
N LEU A 31 -6.43 6.90 20.10
CA LEU A 31 -6.61 7.88 19.03
C LEU A 31 -5.28 8.08 18.29
N THR A 32 -5.30 7.91 16.97
CA THR A 32 -4.13 8.15 16.12
C THR A 32 -4.40 9.27 15.12
N LEU A 33 -3.35 9.99 14.70
CA LEU A 33 -3.45 11.09 13.74
C LEU A 33 -2.50 10.89 12.56
N LYS A 34 -3.06 10.82 11.36
CA LYS A 34 -2.31 10.86 10.11
C LYS A 34 -2.39 12.24 9.46
N LEU A 35 -1.24 12.87 9.22
CA LEU A 35 -1.16 14.20 8.61
C LEU A 35 -0.14 14.29 7.45
N ARG A 36 -0.18 15.44 6.77
CA ARG A 36 0.80 15.91 5.78
C ARG A 36 1.64 17.02 6.41
N THR A 37 2.77 17.39 5.80
CA THR A 37 3.68 18.42 6.36
C THR A 37 3.06 19.82 6.49
N GLY A 38 2.06 20.11 5.67
CA GLY A 38 1.35 21.39 5.61
C GLY A 38 0.28 21.37 4.52
N PHE A 39 -0.48 22.45 4.37
CA PHE A 39 -1.40 22.59 3.23
C PHE A 39 -0.65 22.91 1.94
N SER A 40 0.27 23.87 2.01
CA SER A 40 1.14 24.32 0.92
C SER A 40 2.58 24.43 1.42
N ASP A 41 3.52 24.65 0.50
CA ASP A 41 4.93 24.83 0.84
C ASP A 41 5.20 26.13 1.61
N THR A 42 4.25 27.07 1.58
CA THR A 42 4.25 28.30 2.38
C THR A 42 3.57 28.15 3.74
N THR A 43 2.97 26.98 4.04
CA THR A 43 2.20 26.72 5.27
C THR A 43 2.59 25.38 5.89
N ILE A 44 3.89 25.17 6.07
CA ILE A 44 4.43 24.01 6.80
C ILE A 44 4.18 24.20 8.29
N ASN A 45 3.41 23.29 8.89
CA ASN A 45 3.02 23.37 10.30
C ASN A 45 2.89 22.00 11.00
N CYS A 46 3.41 20.93 10.39
CA CYS A 46 3.27 19.59 10.97
C CYS A 46 3.88 19.42 12.36
N VAL A 47 4.93 20.17 12.71
CA VAL A 47 5.54 20.14 14.05
C VAL A 47 4.57 20.71 15.08
N ASP A 48 3.98 21.88 14.81
CA ASP A 48 3.03 22.52 15.73
C ASP A 48 1.74 21.71 15.85
N VAL A 49 1.25 21.16 14.73
CA VAL A 49 0.11 20.24 14.72
C VAL A 49 0.40 19.00 15.56
N ALA A 50 1.60 18.43 15.47
CA ALA A 50 1.95 17.23 16.23
C ALA A 50 1.98 17.49 17.75
N LYS A 51 2.59 18.59 18.18
CA LYS A 51 2.61 18.99 19.60
C LYS A 51 1.20 19.22 20.15
N MET A 52 0.37 19.93 19.41
CA MET A 52 -1.03 20.16 19.80
C MET A 52 -1.82 18.83 19.84
N ALA A 53 -1.61 17.95 18.87
CA ALA A 53 -2.28 16.66 18.84
C ALA A 53 -1.92 15.77 20.04
N GLU A 54 -0.64 15.74 20.43
CA GLU A 54 -0.18 15.06 21.65
C GLU A 54 -0.88 15.63 22.90
N GLN A 55 -1.00 16.96 23.02
CA GLN A 55 -1.73 17.61 24.12
C GLN A 55 -3.23 17.27 24.13
N CYS A 56 -3.82 16.93 22.98
CA CYS A 56 -5.20 16.47 22.87
C CYS A 56 -5.40 14.99 23.21
N GLY A 57 -4.33 14.25 23.54
CA GLY A 57 -4.39 12.83 23.87
C GLY A 57 -4.35 11.91 22.66
N VAL A 58 -3.79 12.37 21.53
CA VAL A 58 -3.37 11.49 20.43
C VAL A 58 -2.19 10.63 20.91
N GLU A 59 -2.21 9.35 20.58
CA GLU A 59 -1.25 8.35 21.08
C GLU A 59 -0.28 7.85 20.00
N HIS A 60 -0.54 8.13 18.71
CA HIS A 60 0.38 7.84 17.61
C HIS A 60 0.19 8.82 16.47
N ILE A 61 1.29 9.36 15.96
CA ILE A 61 1.29 10.28 14.81
C ILE A 61 1.92 9.63 13.58
N GLN A 62 1.32 9.85 12.43
CA GLN A 62 1.79 9.35 11.14
C GLN A 62 1.95 10.53 10.17
N VAL A 63 3.16 10.77 9.68
CA VAL A 63 3.46 11.96 8.87
C VAL A 63 3.81 11.55 7.45
N HIS A 64 3.02 12.01 6.47
CA HIS A 64 3.43 11.98 5.08
C HIS A 64 4.25 13.22 4.73
N GLY A 65 5.49 13.02 4.25
CA GLY A 65 6.49 14.07 4.00
C GLY A 65 6.18 15.04 2.86
N ARG A 66 4.92 15.18 2.42
CA ARG A 66 4.52 16.16 1.41
C ARG A 66 3.39 17.04 1.92
N THR A 67 3.33 18.26 1.40
CA THR A 67 2.19 19.16 1.60
C THR A 67 0.96 18.67 0.83
N ARG A 68 -0.23 19.19 1.14
CA ARG A 68 -1.43 18.87 0.35
C ARG A 68 -1.24 19.24 -1.12
N ASP A 69 -0.71 20.43 -1.39
CA ASP A 69 -0.61 20.98 -2.76
C ASP A 69 0.38 20.21 -3.64
N GLN A 70 1.45 19.69 -3.05
CA GLN A 70 2.37 18.80 -3.75
C GLN A 70 1.68 17.52 -4.23
N GLY A 71 0.65 17.03 -3.53
CA GLY A 71 -0.02 15.77 -3.86
C GLY A 71 0.97 14.60 -3.85
N TYR A 72 1.31 14.10 -5.04
CA TYR A 72 2.32 13.06 -5.28
C TYR A 72 3.51 13.53 -6.12
N LYS A 73 3.61 14.83 -6.38
CA LYS A 73 4.72 15.46 -7.09
C LYS A 73 5.90 15.67 -6.15
N GLY A 74 7.10 15.80 -6.73
CA GLY A 74 8.34 15.96 -5.96
C GLY A 74 8.66 14.76 -5.08
N LEU A 75 9.57 14.94 -4.12
CA LEU A 75 9.97 13.92 -3.16
C LEU A 75 9.40 14.25 -1.77
N ALA A 76 9.07 13.21 -1.00
CA ALA A 76 8.73 13.38 0.40
C ALA A 76 9.93 13.93 1.20
N ASN A 77 9.70 15.02 1.93
CA ASN A 77 10.65 15.63 2.84
C ASN A 77 10.67 14.88 4.18
N TRP A 78 11.68 14.03 4.35
CA TRP A 78 11.90 13.25 5.56
C TRP A 78 12.53 14.04 6.70
N ASP A 79 13.13 15.20 6.44
CA ASP A 79 13.66 16.07 7.50
C ASP A 79 12.52 16.67 8.32
N LEU A 80 11.38 17.01 7.70
CA LEU A 80 10.19 17.45 8.42
C LEU A 80 9.59 16.32 9.27
N ILE A 81 9.63 15.07 8.78
CA ILE A 81 9.18 13.90 9.56
C ILE A 81 10.09 13.71 10.79
N LYS A 82 11.41 13.83 10.62
CA LYS A 82 12.38 13.79 11.70
C LYS A 82 12.14 14.88 12.74
N GLN A 83 11.87 16.12 12.30
CA GLN A 83 11.54 17.22 13.20
C GLN A 83 10.27 16.93 14.02
N VAL A 84 9.25 16.33 13.42
CA VAL A 84 8.06 15.88 14.16
C VAL A 84 8.43 14.82 15.19
N LYS A 85 9.20 13.79 14.82
CA LYS A 85 9.64 12.74 15.77
C LYS A 85 10.44 13.30 16.95
N GLN A 86 11.23 14.34 16.73
CA GLN A 86 12.01 15.00 17.79
C GLN A 86 11.16 15.92 18.68
N ALA A 87 9.98 16.34 18.21
CA ALA A 87 9.17 17.35 18.87
C ALA A 87 8.10 16.80 19.83
N VAL A 88 7.80 15.50 19.76
CA VAL A 88 6.77 14.82 20.56
C VAL A 88 7.34 13.58 21.25
N SER A 89 6.71 13.15 22.33
CA SER A 89 7.11 11.95 23.09
C SER A 89 6.36 10.70 22.65
N ILE A 90 5.15 10.85 22.11
CA ILE A 90 4.39 9.74 21.52
C ILE A 90 5.06 9.14 20.28
N PRO A 91 4.77 7.88 19.92
CA PRO A 91 5.24 7.27 18.70
C PRO A 91 4.94 8.12 17.44
N VAL A 92 5.87 8.11 16.49
CA VAL A 92 5.75 8.75 15.18
C VAL A 92 6.18 7.77 14.10
N SER A 93 5.37 7.60 13.06
CA SER A 93 5.73 6.83 11.87
C SER A 93 5.83 7.70 10.62
N GLY A 94 6.90 7.50 9.85
CA GLY A 94 7.16 8.24 8.62
C GLY A 94 6.52 7.62 7.38
N ASN A 95 6.05 8.44 6.45
CA ASN A 95 5.42 8.00 5.21
C ASN A 95 5.91 8.84 4.02
N GLY A 96 6.32 8.18 2.94
CA GLY A 96 6.64 8.87 1.70
C GLY A 96 7.68 8.16 0.87
N ASP A 97 7.29 7.77 -0.34
CA ASP A 97 8.15 7.25 -1.40
C ASP A 97 8.95 5.98 -1.04
N ILE A 98 8.48 5.23 -0.05
CA ILE A 98 9.04 3.91 0.29
C ILE A 98 8.57 2.91 -0.77
N THR A 99 9.46 2.61 -1.72
CA THR A 99 9.25 1.64 -2.80
C THR A 99 10.31 0.54 -2.84
N SER A 100 11.34 0.63 -2.01
CA SER A 100 12.35 -0.43 -1.84
C SER A 100 12.71 -0.60 -0.36
N ILE A 101 13.28 -1.76 -0.03
CA ILE A 101 13.70 -2.09 1.33
C ILE A 101 14.85 -1.19 1.76
N GLU A 102 15.83 -0.99 0.89
CA GLU A 102 17.02 -0.18 1.14
C GLU A 102 16.62 1.27 1.45
N TYR A 103 15.77 1.86 0.61
CA TYR A 103 15.32 3.24 0.78
C TYR A 103 14.49 3.39 2.07
N GLY A 104 13.56 2.47 2.36
CA GLY A 104 12.78 2.57 3.58
C GLY A 104 13.60 2.34 4.85
N LEU A 105 14.57 1.41 4.85
CA LEU A 105 15.47 1.20 5.99
C LEU A 105 16.36 2.41 6.23
N GLN A 106 16.89 3.01 5.16
CA GLN A 106 17.66 4.24 5.25
C GLN A 106 16.83 5.35 5.89
N ARG A 107 15.63 5.63 5.37
CA ARG A 107 14.77 6.69 5.87
C ARG A 107 14.30 6.46 7.30
N TRP A 108 13.99 5.21 7.65
CA TRP A 108 13.64 4.84 9.01
C TRP A 108 14.77 5.13 10.00
N ARG A 109 16.01 4.72 9.66
CA ARG A 109 17.21 4.94 10.50
C ARG A 109 17.56 6.43 10.62
N GLU A 110 17.56 7.17 9.51
CA GLU A 110 17.97 8.58 9.49
C GLU A 110 16.99 9.51 10.22
N SER A 111 15.69 9.22 10.12
CA SER A 111 14.63 10.01 10.74
C SER A 111 14.39 9.67 12.21
N GLY A 112 14.78 8.46 12.64
CA GLY A 112 14.56 7.98 14.00
C GLY A 112 13.10 7.74 14.34
N THR A 113 12.21 7.60 13.34
CA THR A 113 10.80 7.30 13.55
C THR A 113 10.61 5.90 14.15
N ASP A 114 9.51 5.68 14.88
CA ASP A 114 9.22 4.39 15.51
C ASP A 114 8.74 3.34 14.51
N GLY A 115 8.32 3.79 13.33
CA GLY A 115 8.03 2.92 12.20
C GLY A 115 7.91 3.68 10.89
N ILE A 116 7.55 2.94 9.85
CA ILE A 116 7.29 3.48 8.51
C ILE A 116 5.96 2.98 7.96
N LEU A 117 5.32 3.81 7.15
CA LEU A 117 4.09 3.47 6.45
C LEU A 117 4.38 3.32 4.98
N ILE A 118 3.87 2.24 4.40
CA ILE A 118 4.06 1.90 2.99
C ILE A 118 2.69 1.88 2.32
N GLY A 119 2.52 2.75 1.31
CA GLY A 119 1.31 2.81 0.49
C GLY A 119 1.55 2.19 -0.87
N ARG A 120 1.79 3.04 -1.88
CA ARG A 120 2.03 2.62 -3.28
C ARG A 120 3.08 1.51 -3.45
N GLY A 121 4.15 1.51 -2.65
CA GLY A 121 5.17 0.45 -2.69
C GLY A 121 4.61 -0.93 -2.40
N ALA A 122 3.65 -1.05 -1.47
CA ALA A 122 3.00 -2.31 -1.13
C ALA A 122 2.05 -2.81 -2.23
N MET A 123 1.46 -1.91 -3.00
CA MET A 123 0.66 -2.28 -4.18
C MET A 123 1.52 -2.84 -5.32
N GLN A 124 2.77 -2.39 -5.43
CA GLN A 124 3.73 -2.88 -6.42
C GLN A 124 4.38 -4.18 -5.97
N ASN A 125 4.54 -4.34 -4.66
CA ASN A 125 5.21 -5.48 -4.04
C ASN A 125 4.52 -5.81 -2.69
N PRO A 126 3.51 -6.69 -2.69
CA PRO A 126 2.79 -7.08 -1.46
C PRO A 126 3.70 -7.71 -0.39
N TRP A 127 4.79 -8.37 -0.81
CA TRP A 127 5.76 -9.00 0.10
C TRP A 127 6.69 -7.98 0.79
N ILE A 128 6.58 -6.69 0.49
CA ILE A 128 7.48 -5.66 1.04
C ILE A 128 7.53 -5.66 2.57
N PHE A 129 6.42 -5.98 3.25
CA PHE A 129 6.38 -6.04 4.72
C PHE A 129 7.23 -7.20 5.28
N ARG A 130 7.09 -8.39 4.69
CA ARG A 130 7.93 -9.55 5.01
C ARG A 130 9.39 -9.26 4.71
N GLN A 131 9.68 -8.69 3.56
CA GLN A 131 11.04 -8.31 3.15
C GLN A 131 11.67 -7.27 4.09
N PHE A 132 10.89 -6.33 4.63
CA PHE A 132 11.36 -5.42 5.67
C PHE A 132 11.69 -6.18 6.96
N GLN A 133 10.85 -7.13 7.35
CA GLN A 133 11.11 -7.98 8.51
C GLN A 133 12.39 -8.80 8.33
N ASP A 134 12.54 -9.50 7.20
CA ASP A 134 13.73 -10.27 6.85
C ASP A 134 14.99 -9.39 6.98
N ALA A 135 14.98 -8.20 6.38
CA ALA A 135 16.11 -7.28 6.40
C ALA A 135 16.43 -6.70 7.79
N ILE A 136 15.43 -6.55 8.66
CA ILE A 136 15.62 -6.12 10.05
C ILE A 136 16.25 -7.24 10.88
N GLU A 137 15.87 -8.49 10.62
CA GLU A 137 16.40 -9.68 11.29
C GLU A 137 17.77 -10.11 10.75
N GLY A 138 18.23 -9.50 9.64
CA GLY A 138 19.51 -9.81 9.00
C GLY A 138 19.43 -10.99 8.02
N HIS A 139 18.22 -11.42 7.65
CA HIS A 139 17.98 -12.41 6.63
C HIS A 139 17.99 -11.79 5.23
N GLU A 140 18.23 -12.61 4.21
CA GLU A 140 18.05 -12.17 2.83
C GLU A 140 16.55 -11.95 2.55
N PRO A 141 16.15 -10.78 2.01
CA PRO A 141 14.74 -10.49 1.77
C PRO A 141 14.08 -11.51 0.84
N TYR A 142 12.87 -11.94 1.20
CA TYR A 142 12.07 -12.87 0.42
C TYR A 142 11.92 -12.45 -1.05
N LYS A 143 12.07 -13.39 -1.98
CA LYS A 143 11.92 -13.15 -3.43
C LYS A 143 10.79 -14.03 -3.97
N PRO A 144 9.59 -13.46 -4.22
CA PRO A 144 8.48 -14.24 -4.75
C PRO A 144 8.75 -14.66 -6.19
N ASP A 145 8.42 -15.91 -6.50
CA ASP A 145 8.50 -16.43 -7.87
C ASP A 145 7.32 -15.95 -8.74
N LEU A 146 7.26 -16.38 -10.00
CA LEU A 146 6.18 -16.02 -10.92
C LEU A 146 4.84 -16.65 -10.53
N SER A 147 4.85 -17.87 -9.99
CA SER A 147 3.65 -18.59 -9.57
C SER A 147 2.98 -17.87 -8.39
N GLU A 148 3.75 -17.44 -7.40
CA GLU A 148 3.24 -16.65 -6.28
C GLU A 148 2.69 -15.30 -6.72
N LYS A 149 3.35 -14.64 -7.69
CA LYS A 149 2.85 -13.39 -8.28
C LYS A 149 1.52 -13.56 -9.00
N LYS A 150 1.36 -14.66 -9.73
CA LYS A 150 0.09 -15.04 -10.37
C LYS A 150 -0.97 -15.29 -9.31
N ALA A 151 -0.67 -16.11 -8.31
CA ALA A 151 -1.59 -16.49 -7.25
C ALA A 151 -2.14 -15.27 -6.51
N VAL A 152 -1.28 -14.33 -6.11
CA VAL A 152 -1.72 -13.10 -5.41
C VAL A 152 -2.67 -12.24 -6.24
N LEU A 153 -2.45 -12.13 -7.56
CA LEU A 153 -3.35 -11.36 -8.42
C LEU A 153 -4.71 -12.05 -8.60
N LEU A 154 -4.72 -13.37 -8.72
CA LEU A 154 -5.95 -14.15 -8.83
C LEU A 154 -6.74 -14.09 -7.52
N GLU A 155 -6.09 -14.36 -6.39
CA GLU A 155 -6.70 -14.30 -5.05
C GLU A 155 -7.26 -12.90 -4.77
N PHE A 156 -6.50 -11.85 -5.09
CA PHE A 156 -6.99 -10.47 -4.95
C PHE A 156 -8.22 -10.20 -5.79
N PHE A 157 -8.27 -10.71 -7.03
CA PHE A 157 -9.43 -10.48 -7.88
C PHE A 157 -10.66 -11.23 -7.38
N GLU A 158 -10.51 -12.46 -6.88
CA GLU A 158 -11.62 -13.20 -6.27
C GLU A 158 -12.15 -12.48 -5.02
N MET A 159 -11.28 -12.02 -4.11
CA MET A 159 -11.70 -11.21 -2.97
C MET A 159 -12.47 -9.95 -3.39
N LEU A 160 -12.06 -9.27 -4.46
CA LEU A 160 -12.82 -8.15 -4.99
C LEU A 160 -14.21 -8.57 -5.47
N ARG A 161 -14.33 -9.69 -6.18
CA ARG A 161 -15.61 -10.17 -6.71
C ARG A 161 -16.57 -10.60 -5.60
N GLU A 162 -16.06 -11.09 -4.47
CA GLU A 162 -16.86 -11.43 -3.29
C GLU A 162 -17.39 -10.18 -2.56
N GLU A 163 -16.58 -9.12 -2.47
CA GLU A 163 -16.88 -7.96 -1.62
C GLU A 163 -17.62 -6.81 -2.32
N MET A 164 -17.62 -6.74 -3.66
CA MET A 164 -18.22 -5.61 -4.37
C MET A 164 -18.85 -5.98 -5.72
N PRO A 165 -19.76 -5.14 -6.24
CA PRO A 165 -20.36 -5.36 -7.55
C PRO A 165 -19.29 -5.51 -8.64
N GLU A 166 -19.53 -6.41 -9.59
CA GLU A 166 -18.55 -6.82 -10.60
C GLU A 166 -17.89 -5.64 -11.31
N ILE A 167 -18.65 -4.64 -11.75
CA ILE A 167 -18.11 -3.45 -12.42
C ILE A 167 -17.08 -2.68 -11.56
N VAL A 168 -17.28 -2.66 -10.24
CA VAL A 168 -16.36 -2.03 -9.28
C VAL A 168 -15.12 -2.91 -9.10
N ALA A 169 -15.31 -4.24 -8.98
CA ALA A 169 -14.23 -5.21 -8.87
C ALA A 169 -13.29 -5.15 -10.10
N LEU A 170 -13.84 -5.11 -11.33
CA LEU A 170 -13.07 -4.96 -12.56
C LEU A 170 -12.22 -3.67 -12.53
N GLY A 171 -12.82 -2.55 -12.12
CA GLY A 171 -12.12 -1.27 -12.02
C GLY A 171 -10.97 -1.30 -11.01
N LYS A 172 -11.21 -1.90 -9.83
CA LYS A 172 -10.18 -2.06 -8.78
C LYS A 172 -9.06 -3.01 -9.20
N MET A 173 -9.40 -4.09 -9.90
CA MET A 173 -8.41 -5.03 -10.40
C MET A 173 -7.48 -4.38 -11.43
N LYS A 174 -8.04 -3.62 -12.37
CA LYS A 174 -7.27 -2.82 -13.34
C LYS A 174 -6.36 -1.79 -12.66
N GLN A 175 -6.82 -1.18 -11.56
CA GLN A 175 -6.01 -0.25 -10.77
C GLN A 175 -4.81 -0.96 -10.12
N LEU A 176 -5.02 -2.13 -9.49
CA LEU A 176 -3.93 -2.89 -8.86
C LEU A 176 -2.94 -3.40 -9.92
N ALA A 177 -3.42 -4.04 -10.98
CA ALA A 177 -2.56 -4.56 -12.04
C ALA A 177 -1.68 -3.46 -12.66
N GLY A 178 -2.22 -2.24 -12.73
CA GLY A 178 -1.50 -1.03 -13.11
C GLY A 178 -0.23 -0.76 -12.28
N GLN A 179 -0.30 -1.01 -10.97
CA GLN A 179 0.82 -0.85 -10.04
C GLN A 179 1.69 -2.11 -9.99
N PHE A 180 1.08 -3.27 -9.80
CA PHE A 180 1.75 -4.55 -9.54
C PHE A 180 2.69 -4.98 -10.69
N THR A 181 2.32 -4.72 -11.93
CA THR A 181 3.12 -5.13 -13.11
C THR A 181 4.17 -4.12 -13.52
N LYS A 182 4.35 -3.04 -12.76
CA LYS A 182 5.41 -2.08 -13.02
C LYS A 182 6.77 -2.72 -12.73
N GLY A 183 7.64 -2.74 -13.74
CA GLY A 183 8.97 -3.36 -13.64
C GLY A 183 9.02 -4.84 -14.02
N LEU A 184 7.87 -5.46 -14.35
CA LEU A 184 7.84 -6.80 -14.96
C LEU A 184 8.00 -6.70 -16.48
N VAL A 185 8.69 -7.69 -17.06
CA VAL A 185 8.87 -7.83 -18.51
C VAL A 185 7.50 -7.99 -19.20
N GLY A 186 7.25 -7.22 -20.27
CA GLY A 186 5.95 -7.22 -20.95
C GLY A 186 4.80 -6.58 -20.16
N GLY A 187 5.06 -6.01 -18.97
CA GLY A 187 4.03 -5.49 -18.09
C GLY A 187 3.25 -4.31 -18.68
N ALA A 188 3.84 -3.52 -19.59
CA ALA A 188 3.14 -2.42 -20.25
C ALA A 188 2.03 -2.92 -21.18
N GLN A 189 2.35 -3.91 -22.00
CA GLN A 189 1.44 -4.57 -22.93
C GLN A 189 0.33 -5.30 -22.17
N PHE A 190 0.69 -5.99 -21.08
CA PHE A 190 -0.28 -6.63 -20.19
C PHE A 190 -1.29 -5.64 -19.60
N ARG A 191 -0.81 -4.51 -19.06
CA ARG A 191 -1.71 -3.46 -18.55
C ARG A 191 -2.64 -2.93 -19.62
N GLN A 192 -2.13 -2.69 -20.83
CA GLN A 192 -2.96 -2.25 -21.94
C GLN A 192 -4.07 -3.27 -22.23
N LYS A 193 -3.75 -4.57 -22.29
CA LYS A 193 -4.75 -5.61 -22.53
C LYS A 193 -5.79 -5.68 -21.42
N LEU A 194 -5.37 -5.66 -20.16
CA LEU A 194 -6.27 -5.63 -19.00
C LEU A 194 -7.19 -4.41 -18.98
N TYR A 195 -6.72 -3.23 -19.39
CA TYR A 195 -7.59 -2.04 -19.42
C TYR A 195 -8.76 -2.19 -20.39
N HIS A 196 -8.57 -2.94 -21.48
CA HIS A 196 -9.59 -3.23 -22.48
C HIS A 196 -10.45 -4.46 -22.14
N SER A 197 -10.21 -5.15 -21.02
CA SER A 197 -11.05 -6.27 -20.61
C SER A 197 -12.41 -5.80 -20.09
N HIS A 198 -13.49 -6.41 -20.52
CA HIS A 198 -14.87 -6.03 -20.18
C HIS A 198 -15.60 -7.02 -19.27
N SER A 199 -14.99 -8.18 -18.99
CA SER A 199 -15.54 -9.21 -18.10
C SER A 199 -14.50 -9.75 -17.12
N ALA A 200 -14.96 -10.46 -16.09
CA ALA A 200 -14.09 -11.15 -15.15
C ALA A 200 -13.27 -12.26 -15.83
N GLU A 201 -13.91 -13.02 -16.73
CA GLU A 201 -13.29 -14.08 -17.53
C GLU A 201 -12.11 -13.54 -18.35
N GLU A 202 -12.32 -12.42 -19.07
CA GLU A 202 -11.24 -11.80 -19.85
C GLU A 202 -10.06 -11.34 -18.97
N ILE A 203 -10.32 -10.86 -17.76
CA ILE A 203 -9.25 -10.48 -16.82
C ILE A 203 -8.47 -11.73 -16.35
N LEU A 204 -9.17 -12.79 -15.95
CA LEU A 204 -8.57 -14.04 -15.49
C LEU A 204 -7.71 -14.71 -16.58
N ASP A 205 -8.23 -14.75 -17.80
CA ASP A 205 -7.51 -15.28 -18.96
C ASP A 205 -6.26 -14.46 -19.25
N ASN A 206 -6.38 -13.13 -19.26
CA ASN A 206 -5.23 -12.26 -19.51
C ASN A 206 -4.15 -12.41 -18.43
N ILE A 207 -4.52 -12.54 -17.15
CA ILE A 207 -3.57 -12.83 -16.07
C ILE A 207 -2.87 -14.17 -16.34
N THR A 208 -3.64 -15.22 -16.63
CA THR A 208 -3.12 -16.57 -16.86
C THR A 208 -2.13 -16.60 -18.02
N VAL A 209 -2.53 -16.11 -19.19
CA VAL A 209 -1.68 -16.07 -20.39
C VAL A 209 -0.43 -15.22 -20.15
N TYR A 210 -0.54 -14.11 -19.43
CA TYR A 210 0.62 -13.28 -19.13
C TYR A 210 1.69 -14.05 -18.36
N PHE A 211 1.33 -14.70 -17.26
CA PHE A 211 2.30 -15.45 -16.45
C PHE A 211 2.86 -16.68 -17.17
N GLU A 212 2.06 -17.38 -17.98
CA GLU A 212 2.56 -18.50 -18.82
C GLU A 212 3.62 -18.03 -19.83
N VAL A 213 3.41 -16.87 -20.47
CA VAL A 213 4.41 -16.28 -21.37
C VAL A 213 5.71 -15.97 -20.65
N LEU A 214 5.62 -15.44 -19.43
CA LEU A 214 6.79 -15.11 -18.60
C LEU A 214 7.53 -16.38 -18.15
N GLU A 215 6.82 -17.45 -17.80
CA GLU A 215 7.40 -18.75 -17.43
C GLU A 215 8.17 -19.39 -18.60
N LEU A 216 7.68 -19.22 -19.83
CA LEU A 216 8.38 -19.61 -21.05
C LEU A 216 9.58 -18.70 -21.40
N GLN A 217 9.94 -17.75 -20.53
CA GLN A 217 10.99 -16.75 -20.75
C GLN A 217 10.77 -15.90 -22.01
N ARG A 218 9.50 -15.67 -22.37
CA ARG A 218 9.11 -14.84 -23.52
C ARG A 218 8.58 -13.49 -23.03
N THR A 219 8.54 -12.53 -23.94
CA THR A 219 7.96 -11.21 -23.66
C THR A 219 6.49 -11.19 -24.07
N PHE A 220 5.63 -10.76 -23.16
CA PHE A 220 4.23 -10.54 -23.47
C PHE A 220 4.05 -9.36 -24.44
N GLY A 221 3.39 -9.62 -25.57
CA GLY A 221 3.08 -8.60 -26.58
C GLY A 221 4.10 -8.43 -27.71
N ASP A 222 5.17 -9.24 -27.78
CA ASP A 222 6.16 -9.22 -28.88
C ASP A 222 5.65 -9.92 -30.17
N GLY A 223 4.34 -9.95 -30.41
CA GLY A 223 3.74 -10.48 -31.65
C GLY A 223 3.88 -12.00 -31.88
N MET A 224 4.42 -12.77 -30.93
CA MET A 224 4.63 -14.23 -31.06
C MET A 224 3.61 -15.11 -30.32
N VAL A 225 2.57 -14.53 -29.74
CA VAL A 225 1.42 -15.28 -29.19
C VAL A 225 0.12 -14.63 -29.68
N GLU A 226 -0.02 -14.54 -30.99
CA GLU A 226 -1.32 -14.38 -31.65
C GLU A 226 -1.49 -15.50 -32.67
N SER A 227 -1.60 -16.74 -32.18
CA SER A 227 -2.28 -17.80 -32.93
C SER A 227 -2.57 -18.99 -32.03
N ASN A 228 -3.87 -19.26 -31.85
CA ASN A 228 -4.49 -20.50 -31.43
C ASN A 228 -4.40 -20.92 -29.95
N SER A 229 -5.36 -20.45 -29.16
CA SER A 229 -5.99 -21.28 -28.12
C SER A 229 -7.48 -20.95 -27.99
N ASN A 230 -8.17 -20.91 -29.14
CA ASN A 230 -9.59 -21.22 -29.16
C ASN A 230 -9.67 -22.70 -29.56
N LYS A 231 -9.66 -23.58 -28.54
CA LYS A 231 -10.01 -25.01 -28.50
C LYS A 231 -9.15 -25.73 -27.46
N ASP A 232 -9.84 -26.40 -26.53
CA ASP A 232 -9.35 -27.41 -25.60
C ASP A 232 -8.50 -26.93 -24.42
N VAL A 233 -9.14 -26.22 -23.47
CA VAL A 233 -8.75 -26.33 -22.05
C VAL A 233 -9.80 -27.17 -21.36
N GLY A 234 -9.50 -28.45 -21.18
CA GLY A 234 -10.30 -29.34 -20.36
C GLY A 234 -10.32 -28.83 -18.91
N PHE A 235 -11.52 -28.64 -18.37
CA PHE A 235 -11.73 -28.41 -16.94
C PHE A 235 -11.11 -29.56 -16.15
N VAL A 236 -9.97 -29.32 -15.52
CA VAL A 236 -9.49 -30.17 -14.42
C VAL A 236 -10.10 -29.63 -13.14
N SER A 237 -11.22 -30.22 -12.74
CA SER A 237 -11.79 -30.10 -11.40
C SER A 237 -10.74 -30.54 -10.37
N CYS A 238 -10.16 -29.60 -9.64
CA CYS A 238 -9.33 -29.90 -8.47
C CYS A 238 -10.24 -29.91 -7.24
N GLU A 239 -10.61 -31.10 -6.78
CA GLU A 239 -11.33 -31.30 -5.52
C GLU A 239 -10.45 -30.81 -4.34
N LEU A 240 -10.90 -29.75 -3.67
CA LEU A 240 -10.37 -29.30 -2.39
C LEU A 240 -10.71 -30.35 -1.31
N LYS A 241 -9.71 -31.14 -0.89
CA LYS A 241 -9.81 -31.90 0.35
C LYS A 241 -9.60 -30.96 1.53
N MET A 242 -10.66 -30.71 2.29
CA MET A 242 -10.58 -30.09 3.61
C MET A 242 -9.94 -31.07 4.59
N GLY A 243 -8.77 -30.72 5.12
CA GLY A 243 -8.17 -31.34 6.29
C GLY A 243 -8.24 -30.36 7.44
N GLU A 244 -9.03 -30.68 8.46
CA GLU A 244 -8.99 -30.01 9.76
C GLU A 244 -7.63 -30.27 10.43
N ASN A 245 -7.04 -29.22 11.01
CA ASN A 245 -6.34 -29.31 12.30
C ASN A 245 -6.07 -27.92 12.89
N ASP A 246 -6.42 -27.82 14.16
CA ASP A 246 -6.10 -26.75 15.11
C ASP A 246 -4.61 -26.39 15.15
N CYS A 247 -4.29 -25.11 15.43
CA CYS A 247 -3.64 -24.71 16.69
C CYS A 247 -3.07 -23.27 16.63
N ALA A 248 -3.39 -22.50 17.68
CA ALA A 248 -2.61 -21.41 18.29
C ALA A 248 -2.33 -20.12 17.50
N THR A 249 -3.03 -19.07 17.94
CA THR A 249 -2.66 -17.66 17.82
C THR A 249 -1.29 -17.36 18.46
N PRO A 250 -0.36 -16.66 17.76
CA PRO A 250 0.72 -15.94 18.41
C PRO A 250 0.39 -14.44 18.52
N GLU A 251 0.75 -13.89 19.68
CA GLU A 251 0.66 -12.48 20.07
C GLU A 251 1.20 -11.50 19.02
N ILE A 252 0.48 -10.41 18.80
CA ILE A 252 0.90 -9.27 17.99
C ILE A 252 2.07 -8.55 18.70
N ARG A 253 3.30 -8.89 18.31
CA ARG A 253 4.49 -8.06 18.61
C ARG A 253 4.62 -6.99 17.52
N HIS A 254 4.72 -5.73 17.95
CA HIS A 254 4.83 -4.50 17.18
C HIS A 254 5.45 -4.64 15.77
N THR A 255 4.61 -4.61 14.73
CA THR A 255 5.04 -4.51 13.34
C THR A 255 5.54 -3.09 13.05
N LYS A 256 6.82 -2.94 12.68
CA LYS A 256 7.49 -1.64 12.45
C LYS A 256 7.22 -1.03 11.06
N ALA A 257 6.62 -1.80 10.16
CA ALA A 257 6.13 -1.35 8.87
C ALA A 257 4.64 -1.73 8.74
N VAL A 258 3.80 -0.75 8.41
CA VAL A 258 2.34 -0.96 8.29
C VAL A 258 1.85 -0.49 6.92
N ALA A 259 0.97 -1.29 6.32
CA ALA A 259 0.29 -0.95 5.07
C ALA A 259 -0.69 0.20 5.31
N VAL A 260 -0.68 1.23 4.45
CA VAL A 260 -1.67 2.30 4.53
C VAL A 260 -2.33 2.54 3.19
N HIS A 261 -3.64 2.30 3.15
CA HIS A 261 -4.48 2.68 2.02
C HIS A 261 -4.61 4.21 1.97
N GLN A 262 -4.40 4.79 0.79
CA GLN A 262 -4.49 6.24 0.57
C GLN A 262 -5.77 6.60 -0.16
#